data_AF-A0A7S0QM53-F1
#
_entry.id   AF-A0A7S0QM53-F1
#
_cell.length_a   1.000
_cell.length_b   1.000
_cell.length_c   1.000
_cell.angle_alpha   90.00
_cell.angle_beta   90.00
_cell.angle_gamma   90.00
#
_symmetry.space_group_name_H-M   'P 1'
#
loop_
_entity.id
_entity.type
_entity.pdbx_description
1 polymer ?
#
loop_
_entity_poly.entity_id
_entity_poly.type
_entity_poly.pdbx_seq_one_letter_code
_entity_poly.pdbx_strand_id
1 'polypeptide(L)'
;EEDLDDDEEEDEQEEEMCPPGCDPSLYERVCELREKRLDQEEVVAEMTRAVEALRREKEGLSKKEKMIDTALKQAEAEIQTFQTFKQQRLNEIEVIVTLKMHQITCLIDGRLPPDLSHTIVFTNAGLSQLRSRIDELKEEKESLRQDQKELRRAHVTLTKKNKVKEDRLKELEARAREVQKLKFGQEVDLEVLERMSVNRAAEELREQLRQVDEANAKELRAWKKQLDSAAAELSQATKDNTDKLERVAELTARQHRLEKELNSTQSRVVTEVGPSKEKMKAEREQLVSLVKLQAREMEALKAEINMLRRKGGHVYTPAPRPGPQ
;
A
#
# COMPACT_ATOMS: atom_id res chain seq x y z
N GLU A 1 -9.91 -17.92 45.87
CA GLU A 1 -10.15 -18.73 44.66
C GLU A 1 -9.88 -17.83 43.48
N GLU A 2 -8.71 -17.83 42.85
CA GLU A 2 -7.61 -18.80 42.82
C GLU A 2 -6.28 -18.04 42.87
N ASP A 3 -5.36 -18.53 43.69
CA ASP A 3 -3.98 -18.09 43.80
C ASP A 3 -3.21 -18.61 42.58
N LEU A 4 -2.53 -17.71 41.85
CA LEU A 4 -1.50 -18.08 40.88
C LEU A 4 -0.18 -17.56 41.47
N ASP A 5 0.49 -18.47 42.18
CA ASP A 5 1.88 -18.33 42.59
C ASP A 5 2.74 -18.09 41.34
N ASP A 6 3.29 -16.87 41.25
CA ASP A 6 4.35 -16.51 40.33
C ASP A 6 5.63 -17.06 40.95
N ASP A 7 5.93 -18.33 40.67
CA ASP A 7 7.23 -18.94 40.99
C ASP A 7 8.28 -18.25 40.10
N GLU A 8 8.75 -17.08 40.56
CA GLU A 8 10.04 -16.52 40.17
C GLU A 8 11.11 -17.52 40.61
N GLU A 9 11.47 -18.45 39.71
CA GLU A 9 12.72 -19.21 39.82
C GLU A 9 13.85 -18.17 39.81
N GLU A 10 14.26 -17.73 41.01
CA GLU A 10 15.57 -17.14 41.25
C GLU A 10 16.57 -18.17 40.72
N ASP A 11 17.11 -17.93 39.53
CA ASP A 11 18.33 -18.57 39.03
C ASP A 11 19.40 -18.34 40.10
N GLU A 12 19.50 -19.25 41.06
CA GLU A 12 20.64 -19.39 41.96
C GLU A 12 21.84 -19.50 41.04
N GLN A 13 22.56 -18.38 40.88
CA GLN A 13 23.86 -18.34 40.25
C GLN A 13 24.73 -19.32 41.01
N GLU A 14 24.81 -20.55 40.50
CA GLU A 14 25.74 -21.57 40.97
C GLU A 14 27.09 -20.88 41.04
N GLU A 15 27.58 -20.63 42.27
CA GLU A 15 28.89 -20.05 42.49
C GLU A 15 29.88 -20.90 41.70
N GLU A 16 30.50 -20.31 40.68
CA GLU A 16 31.35 -21.01 39.71
C GLU A 16 32.61 -21.47 40.47
N MET A 17 32.50 -22.60 41.19
CA MET A 17 33.56 -23.12 42.03
C MET A 17 34.67 -23.72 41.18
N CYS A 18 35.90 -23.35 41.49
CA CYS A 18 37.10 -23.88 40.83
C CYS A 18 37.07 -25.43 40.84
N PRO A 19 37.11 -26.09 39.67
CA PRO A 19 37.01 -27.55 39.58
C PRO A 19 38.11 -28.27 40.37
N PRO A 20 37.82 -29.45 40.97
CA PRO A 20 38.81 -30.18 41.77
C PRO A 20 40.01 -30.59 40.89
N GLY A 21 41.20 -30.08 41.23
CA GLY A 21 42.46 -30.31 40.51
C GLY A 21 42.90 -29.17 39.58
N CYS A 22 42.15 -28.06 39.51
CA CYS A 22 42.53 -26.86 38.79
C CYS A 22 43.31 -25.88 39.70
N ASP A 23 44.31 -25.18 39.15
CA ASP A 23 45.01 -24.13 39.87
C ASP A 23 44.10 -22.91 40.05
N PRO A 24 43.82 -22.43 41.28
CA PRO A 24 42.88 -21.33 41.52
C PRO A 24 43.21 -20.05 40.74
N SER A 25 44.51 -19.74 40.57
CA SER A 25 44.94 -18.54 39.85
C SER A 25 44.66 -18.61 38.34
N LEU A 26 44.74 -19.80 37.77
CA LEU A 26 44.40 -20.05 36.37
C LEU A 26 42.89 -19.94 36.15
N TYR A 27 42.10 -20.45 37.09
CA TYR A 27 40.64 -20.40 37.04
C TYR A 27 40.11 -18.96 37.13
N GLU A 28 40.56 -18.18 38.12
CA GLU A 28 40.22 -16.75 38.25
C GLU A 28 40.57 -15.99 36.96
N ARG A 29 41.74 -16.26 36.37
CA ARG A 29 42.15 -15.63 35.12
C ARG A 29 41.25 -16.00 33.94
N VAL A 30 40.74 -17.23 33.89
CA VAL A 30 39.80 -17.66 32.84
C VAL A 30 38.44 -16.98 33.02
N CYS A 31 37.94 -16.84 34.25
CA CYS A 31 36.72 -16.10 34.56
C CYS A 31 36.85 -14.62 34.14
N GLU A 32 37.95 -13.95 34.50
CA GLU A 32 38.22 -12.57 34.05
C GLU A 32 38.25 -12.43 32.52
N LEU A 33 38.81 -13.42 31.81
CA LEU A 33 38.85 -13.41 30.35
C LEU A 33 37.46 -13.66 29.74
N ARG A 34 36.62 -14.45 30.40
CA ARG A 34 35.23 -14.70 30.00
C ARG A 34 34.37 -13.46 30.17
N GLU A 35 34.49 -12.74 31.29
CA GLU A 35 33.83 -11.46 31.52
C GLU A 35 34.25 -10.44 30.46
N LYS A 36 35.57 -10.27 30.24
CA LYS A 36 36.07 -9.37 29.19
C LYS A 36 35.60 -9.74 27.79
N ARG A 37 35.41 -11.04 27.51
CA ARG A 37 34.84 -11.49 26.23
C ARG A 37 33.37 -11.10 26.13
N LEU A 38 32.58 -11.31 27.17
CA LEU A 38 31.17 -10.93 27.22
C LEU A 38 30.99 -9.42 27.04
N ASP A 39 31.77 -8.60 27.75
CA ASP A 39 31.76 -7.13 27.59
C ASP A 39 32.06 -6.72 26.14
N GLN A 40 33.04 -7.37 25.51
CA GLN A 40 33.39 -7.11 24.11
C GLN A 40 32.31 -7.58 23.14
N GLU A 41 31.69 -8.74 23.39
CA GLU A 41 30.57 -9.25 22.58
C GLU A 41 29.35 -8.32 22.65
N GLU A 42 29.05 -7.78 23.83
CA GLU A 42 27.97 -6.79 24.01
C GLU A 42 28.27 -5.50 23.24
N VAL A 43 29.48 -4.93 23.39
CA VAL A 43 29.89 -3.74 22.64
C VAL A 43 29.84 -3.99 21.13
N VAL A 44 30.25 -5.17 20.65
CA VAL A 44 30.17 -5.54 19.23
C VAL A 44 28.71 -5.64 18.78
N ALA A 45 27.82 -6.21 19.60
CA ALA A 45 26.40 -6.31 19.28
C ALA A 45 25.74 -4.92 19.20
N GLU A 46 26.05 -4.02 20.14
CA GLU A 46 25.57 -2.63 20.12
C GLU A 46 26.08 -1.86 18.89
N MET A 47 27.37 -1.96 18.60
CA MET A 47 27.96 -1.33 17.41
C MET A 47 27.35 -1.87 16.12
N THR A 48 27.07 -3.17 16.05
CA THR A 48 26.42 -3.79 14.90
C THR A 48 25.01 -3.25 14.71
N ARG A 49 24.21 -3.14 15.78
CA ARG A 49 22.87 -2.52 15.74
C ARG A 49 22.93 -1.06 15.28
N ALA A 50 23.90 -0.28 15.77
CA ALA A 50 24.09 1.11 15.37
C ALA A 50 24.47 1.23 13.88
N VAL A 51 25.35 0.36 13.38
CA VAL A 51 25.73 0.33 11.96
C VAL A 51 24.53 0.00 11.07
N GLU A 52 23.69 -0.96 11.46
CA GLU A 52 22.48 -1.28 10.71
C GLU A 52 21.48 -0.11 10.68
N ALA A 53 21.29 0.58 11.80
CA ALA A 53 20.42 1.75 11.88
C ALA A 53 20.91 2.86 10.92
N LEU A 54 22.21 3.19 10.95
CA LEU A 54 22.81 4.17 10.06
C LEU A 54 22.74 3.76 8.59
N ARG A 55 22.87 2.46 8.28
CA ARG A 55 22.69 1.95 6.90
C ARG A 55 21.26 2.17 6.41
N ARG A 56 20.25 1.85 7.24
CA ARG A 56 18.84 2.09 6.90
C ARG A 56 18.55 3.58 6.70
N GLU A 57 19.10 4.45 7.55
CA GLU A 57 18.96 5.91 7.41
C GLU A 57 19.59 6.42 6.12
N LYS A 58 20.83 5.99 5.81
CA LYS A 58 21.54 6.34 4.57
C LYS A 58 20.74 5.94 3.33
N GLU A 59 20.18 4.73 3.31
CA GLU A 59 19.34 4.28 2.20
C GLU A 59 18.07 5.13 2.05
N GLY A 60 17.45 5.51 3.18
CA GLY A 60 16.31 6.41 3.20
C GLY A 60 16.64 7.79 2.65
N LEU A 61 17.76 8.38 3.07
CA LEU A 61 18.24 9.67 2.58
C LEU A 61 18.60 9.61 1.08
N SER A 62 19.28 8.56 0.63
CA SER A 62 19.62 8.40 -0.80
C SER A 62 18.38 8.28 -1.69
N LYS A 63 17.31 7.63 -1.21
CA LYS A 63 16.03 7.58 -1.94
C LYS A 63 15.38 8.97 -2.01
N LYS A 64 15.40 9.74 -0.92
CA LYS A 64 14.87 11.12 -0.89
C LYS A 64 15.65 12.04 -1.81
N GLU A 65 16.97 11.97 -1.79
CA GLU A 65 17.87 12.73 -2.68
C GLU A 65 17.52 12.48 -4.15
N LYS A 66 17.44 11.21 -4.58
CA LYS A 66 17.06 10.86 -5.96
C LYS A 66 15.69 11.42 -6.34
N MET A 67 14.71 11.34 -5.44
CA MET A 67 13.37 11.85 -5.70
C MET A 67 13.38 13.38 -5.89
N ILE A 68 14.12 14.10 -5.04
CA ILE A 68 14.29 15.56 -5.15
C ILE A 68 15.00 15.93 -6.44
N ASP A 69 16.08 15.24 -6.82
CA ASP A 69 16.79 15.45 -8.07
C ASP A 69 15.88 15.28 -9.30
N THR A 70 14.99 14.28 -9.25
CA THR A 70 14.06 14.03 -10.35
C THR A 70 13.02 15.14 -10.45
N ALA A 71 12.49 15.59 -9.31
CA ALA A 71 11.54 16.70 -9.24
C ALA A 71 12.16 18.03 -9.69
N LEU A 72 13.43 18.27 -9.32
CA LEU A 72 14.17 19.47 -9.72
C LEU A 72 14.37 19.52 -11.24
N LYS A 73 14.84 18.41 -11.85
CA LYS A 73 14.99 18.30 -13.31
C LYS A 73 13.68 18.50 -14.05
N GLN A 74 12.58 17.96 -13.50
CA GLN A 74 11.26 18.16 -14.08
C GLN A 74 10.84 19.64 -14.01
N ALA A 75 11.00 20.29 -12.86
CA ALA A 75 10.68 21.71 -12.71
C ALA A 75 11.52 22.60 -13.64
N GLU A 76 12.82 22.30 -13.79
CA GLU A 76 13.70 23.00 -14.74
C GLU A 76 13.21 22.84 -16.19
N ALA A 77 12.81 21.63 -16.59
CA ALA A 77 12.26 21.39 -17.92
C ALA A 77 10.92 22.12 -18.14
N GLU A 78 10.03 22.14 -17.15
CA GLU A 78 8.77 22.89 -17.19
C GLU A 78 9.03 24.40 -17.31
N ILE A 79 9.99 24.94 -16.55
CA ILE A 79 10.40 26.35 -16.69
C ILE A 79 10.93 26.61 -18.10
N GLN A 80 11.78 25.75 -18.65
CA GLN A 80 12.36 25.94 -19.97
C GLN A 80 11.30 25.91 -21.08
N THR A 81 10.35 24.97 -21.00
CA THR A 81 9.23 24.89 -21.96
C THR A 81 8.33 26.12 -21.85
N PHE A 82 8.02 26.57 -20.63
CA PHE A 82 7.25 27.79 -20.40
C PHE A 82 7.94 29.04 -20.95
N GLN A 83 9.24 29.21 -20.70
CA GLN A 83 10.02 30.34 -21.24
C GLN A 83 10.05 30.32 -22.77
N THR A 84 10.19 29.13 -23.37
CA THR A 84 10.18 28.98 -24.83
C THR A 84 8.81 29.34 -25.40
N PHE A 85 7.72 28.89 -24.78
CA PHE A 85 6.36 29.25 -25.17
C PHE A 85 6.11 30.75 -25.03
N LYS A 86 6.56 31.36 -23.92
CA LYS A 86 6.49 32.81 -23.71
C LYS A 86 7.26 33.56 -24.78
N GLN A 87 8.46 33.10 -25.13
CA GLN A 87 9.26 33.71 -26.20
C GLN A 87 8.56 33.59 -27.56
N GLN A 88 7.97 32.45 -27.88
CA GLN A 88 7.19 32.28 -29.11
C GLN A 88 6.01 33.24 -29.16
N ARG A 89 5.22 33.36 -28.08
CA ARG A 89 4.10 34.30 -27.99
C ARG A 89 4.56 35.76 -28.06
N LEU A 90 5.68 36.11 -27.43
CA LEU A 90 6.25 37.45 -27.52
C LEU A 90 6.76 37.75 -28.94
N ASN A 91 7.30 36.77 -29.65
CA ASN A 91 7.76 36.92 -31.03
C ASN A 91 6.60 37.15 -32.02
N GLU A 92 5.37 36.74 -31.69
CA GLU A 92 4.17 37.03 -32.48
C GLU A 92 3.72 38.50 -32.34
N ILE A 93 4.21 39.24 -31.33
CA ILE A 93 3.84 40.63 -31.12
C ILE A 93 4.68 41.51 -32.04
N GLU A 94 4.02 42.13 -33.02
CA GLU A 94 4.66 43.16 -33.85
C GLU A 94 4.92 44.43 -33.02
N VAL A 95 6.20 44.77 -32.87
CA VAL A 95 6.64 45.98 -32.16
C VAL A 95 7.11 47.00 -33.20
N ILE A 96 6.39 48.12 -33.29
CA ILE A 96 6.78 49.24 -34.15
C ILE A 96 7.76 50.13 -33.38
N VAL A 97 8.99 50.26 -33.90
CA VAL A 97 10.02 51.13 -33.32
C VAL A 97 10.36 52.26 -34.29
N THR A 98 10.18 53.50 -33.86
CA THR A 98 10.60 54.67 -34.63
C THR A 98 12.09 54.94 -34.40
N LEU A 99 12.91 54.81 -35.43
CA LEU A 99 14.34 55.07 -35.38
C LEU A 99 14.69 56.36 -36.13
N LYS A 100 15.62 57.13 -35.57
CA LYS A 100 16.22 58.27 -36.26
C LYS A 100 17.34 57.78 -37.17
N MET A 101 17.60 58.48 -38.28
CA MET A 101 18.57 58.02 -39.28
C MET A 101 19.99 57.79 -38.74
N HIS A 102 20.42 58.55 -37.72
CA HIS A 102 21.72 58.37 -37.08
C HIS A 102 21.82 57.11 -36.19
N GLN A 103 20.70 56.48 -35.84
CA GLN A 103 20.67 55.25 -35.02
C GLN A 103 20.82 54.00 -35.89
N ILE A 104 20.69 54.14 -37.21
CA ILE A 104 20.77 53.04 -38.16
C ILE A 104 22.23 52.86 -38.56
N THR A 105 22.83 51.77 -38.08
CA THR A 105 24.24 51.43 -38.36
C THR A 105 24.43 50.57 -39.60
N CYS A 106 23.36 49.97 -40.14
CA CYS A 106 23.39 49.10 -41.32
C CYS A 106 23.26 49.85 -42.67
N LEU A 107 23.70 51.11 -42.74
CA LEU A 107 23.62 51.89 -43.97
C LEU A 107 24.63 51.38 -45.01
N ILE A 108 24.15 51.16 -46.25
CA ILE A 108 24.99 50.84 -47.41
C ILE A 108 25.08 52.12 -48.25
N ASP A 109 26.29 52.64 -48.47
CA ASP A 109 26.54 53.89 -49.22
C ASP A 109 25.72 55.10 -48.74
N GLY A 110 25.51 55.21 -47.43
CA GLY A 110 24.74 56.31 -46.82
C GLY A 110 23.23 56.27 -47.10
N ARG A 111 22.73 55.18 -47.70
CA ARG A 111 21.31 54.94 -47.95
C ARG A 111 20.80 53.76 -47.13
N LEU A 112 19.50 53.77 -46.86
CA LEU A 112 18.83 52.65 -46.21
C LEU A 112 18.85 51.43 -47.16
N PRO A 113 19.24 50.24 -46.70
CA PRO A 113 19.13 49.03 -47.50
C PRO A 113 17.69 48.79 -47.99
N PRO A 114 17.50 48.22 -49.20
CA PRO A 114 16.17 47.91 -49.73
C PRO A 114 15.46 46.80 -48.95
N ASP A 115 16.21 45.98 -48.20
CA ASP A 115 15.68 44.91 -47.37
C ASP A 115 16.28 45.00 -45.95
N LEU A 116 15.39 45.05 -44.96
CA LEU A 116 15.74 45.10 -43.53
C LEU A 116 15.41 43.78 -42.81
N SER A 117 14.95 42.75 -43.53
CA SER A 117 14.52 41.47 -42.95
C SER A 117 15.61 40.76 -42.14
N HIS A 118 16.89 41.01 -42.47
CA HIS A 118 18.04 40.47 -41.74
C HIS A 118 18.67 41.45 -40.74
N THR A 119 17.99 42.56 -40.43
CA THR A 119 18.48 43.56 -39.48
C THR A 119 17.86 43.33 -38.10
N ILE A 120 18.68 43.39 -37.05
CA ILE A 120 18.23 43.20 -35.67
C ILE A 120 18.30 44.55 -34.96
N VAL A 121 17.25 44.88 -34.18
CA VAL A 121 17.23 46.07 -33.32
C VAL A 121 17.54 45.64 -31.89
N PHE A 122 18.55 46.24 -31.29
CA PHE A 122 18.90 46.03 -29.89
C PHE A 122 19.26 47.37 -29.24
N THR A 123 19.14 47.43 -27.91
CA THR A 123 19.57 48.61 -27.15
C THR A 123 21.10 48.63 -27.01
N ASN A 124 21.70 49.82 -26.96
CA ASN A 124 23.15 49.94 -26.73
C ASN A 124 23.59 49.31 -25.40
N ALA A 125 22.73 49.41 -24.37
CA ALA A 125 22.94 48.74 -23.09
C ALA A 125 22.93 47.21 -23.26
N GLY A 126 21.97 46.67 -24.02
CA GLY A 126 21.88 45.23 -24.31
C GLY A 126 23.09 44.71 -25.10
N LEU A 127 23.60 45.49 -26.07
CA LEU A 127 24.82 45.12 -26.80
C LEU A 127 26.04 45.10 -25.87
N SER A 128 26.20 46.11 -25.02
CA SER A 128 27.31 46.16 -24.06
C SER A 128 27.23 45.01 -23.06
N GLN A 129 26.03 44.66 -22.59
CA GLN A 129 25.81 43.52 -21.72
C GLN A 129 26.14 42.20 -22.42
N LEU A 130 25.74 42.03 -23.69
CA LEU A 130 26.06 40.83 -24.46
C LEU A 130 27.58 40.70 -24.68
N ARG A 131 28.28 41.83 -24.91
CA ARG A 131 29.74 41.85 -24.98
C ARG A 131 30.39 41.46 -23.66
N SER A 132 29.96 42.03 -22.54
CA SER A 132 30.42 41.62 -21.19
C SER A 132 30.18 40.14 -20.96
N ARG A 133 29.00 39.64 -21.33
CA ARG A 133 28.64 38.24 -21.17
C ARG A 133 29.52 37.31 -22.02
N ILE A 134 29.93 37.73 -23.21
CA ILE A 134 30.87 36.98 -24.04
C ILE A 134 32.22 36.85 -23.32
N ASP A 135 32.67 37.90 -22.65
CA ASP A 135 33.94 37.87 -21.92
C ASP A 135 33.84 37.02 -20.64
N GLU A 136 32.75 37.14 -19.87
CA GLU A 136 32.44 36.23 -18.75
C GLU A 136 32.43 34.76 -19.18
N LEU A 137 31.79 34.44 -20.30
CA LEU A 137 31.74 33.07 -20.83
C LEU A 137 33.11 32.56 -21.28
N LYS A 138 34.02 33.44 -21.72
CA LYS A 138 35.41 33.04 -22.00
C LYS A 138 36.14 32.70 -20.71
N GLU A 139 36.01 33.52 -19.67
CA GLU A 139 36.60 33.27 -18.36
C GLU A 139 36.06 31.97 -17.74
N GLU A 140 34.74 31.75 -17.77
CA GLU A 140 34.10 30.52 -17.30
C GLU A 140 34.56 29.29 -18.09
N LYS A 141 34.74 29.42 -19.40
CA LYS A 141 35.27 28.34 -20.23
C LYS A 141 36.74 28.03 -19.91
N GLU A 142 37.53 29.04 -19.55
CA GLU A 142 38.91 28.86 -19.13
C GLU A 142 39.02 28.20 -17.75
N SER A 143 38.20 28.63 -16.78
CA SER A 143 38.16 27.99 -15.46
C SER A 143 37.71 26.53 -15.54
N LEU A 144 36.63 26.23 -16.29
CA LEU A 144 36.17 24.86 -16.50
C LEU A 144 37.23 23.98 -17.17
N ARG A 145 38.05 24.53 -18.07
CA ARG A 145 39.18 23.81 -18.67
C ARG A 145 40.29 23.53 -17.66
N GLN A 146 40.57 24.45 -16.73
CA GLN A 146 41.53 24.23 -15.65
C GLN A 146 41.03 23.13 -14.72
N ASP A 147 39.78 23.20 -14.26
CA ASP A 147 39.16 22.19 -13.40
C ASP A 147 39.16 20.81 -14.05
N GLN A 148 38.82 20.73 -15.34
CA GLN A 148 38.87 19.46 -16.07
C GLN A 148 40.29 18.89 -16.13
N LYS A 149 41.31 19.74 -16.26
CA LYS A 149 42.72 19.31 -16.28
C LYS A 149 43.15 18.82 -14.90
N GLU A 150 42.75 19.49 -13.83
CA GLU A 150 43.02 19.07 -12.45
C GLU A 150 42.33 17.75 -12.13
N LEU A 151 41.05 17.61 -12.49
CA LEU A 151 40.30 16.39 -12.26
C LEU A 151 40.92 15.19 -13.00
N ARG A 152 41.40 15.39 -14.23
CA ARG A 152 42.17 14.36 -14.96
C ARG A 152 43.46 13.96 -14.25
N ARG A 153 44.21 14.94 -13.70
CA ARG A 153 45.44 14.66 -12.93
C ARG A 153 45.12 13.89 -11.64
N ALA A 154 44.08 14.30 -10.93
CA ALA A 154 43.61 13.64 -9.72
C ALA A 154 43.18 12.20 -10.01
N HIS A 155 42.42 11.98 -11.08
CA HIS A 155 41.99 10.65 -11.51
C HIS A 155 43.18 9.73 -11.80
N VAL A 156 44.15 10.18 -12.61
CA VAL A 156 45.36 9.38 -12.90
C VAL A 156 46.13 9.06 -11.61
N THR A 157 46.21 10.01 -10.68
CA THR A 157 46.90 9.82 -9.39
C THR A 157 46.17 8.80 -8.52
N LEU A 158 44.85 8.87 -8.42
CA LEU A 158 44.03 7.93 -7.65
C LEU A 158 44.09 6.53 -8.23
N THR A 159 44.02 6.38 -9.56
CA THR A 159 44.16 5.08 -10.21
C THR A 159 45.51 4.44 -9.91
N LYS A 160 46.60 5.22 -9.94
CA LYS A 160 47.94 4.73 -9.54
C LYS A 160 47.97 4.31 -8.06
N LYS A 161 47.38 5.10 -7.15
CA LYS A 161 47.30 4.77 -5.72
C LYS A 161 46.48 3.51 -5.46
N ASN A 162 45.37 3.33 -6.17
CA ASN A 162 44.56 2.11 -6.08
C ASN A 162 45.35 0.89 -6.55
N LYS A 163 46.06 0.99 -7.66
CA LYS A 163 46.92 -0.10 -8.14
C LYS A 163 47.98 -0.50 -7.11
N VAL A 164 48.65 0.47 -6.49
CA VAL A 164 49.63 0.20 -5.41
C VAL A 164 48.97 -0.47 -4.20
N LYS A 165 47.74 -0.07 -3.84
CA LYS A 165 46.99 -0.72 -2.75
C LYS A 165 46.58 -2.14 -3.11
N GLU A 166 46.15 -2.40 -4.34
CA GLU A 166 45.84 -3.75 -4.83
C GLU A 166 47.07 -4.65 -4.81
N ASP A 167 48.23 -4.15 -5.25
CA ASP A 167 49.48 -4.91 -5.21
C ASP A 167 49.89 -5.22 -3.77
N ARG A 168 49.71 -4.27 -2.84
CA ARG A 168 49.96 -4.50 -1.41
C ARG A 168 48.97 -5.49 -0.79
N LEU A 169 47.70 -5.48 -1.21
CA LEU A 169 46.72 -6.47 -0.78
C LEU A 169 47.13 -7.87 -1.22
N LYS A 170 47.52 -8.04 -2.50
CA LYS A 170 48.02 -9.33 -3.02
C LYS A 170 49.26 -9.81 -2.26
N GLU A 171 50.19 -8.91 -1.93
CA GLU A 171 51.37 -9.26 -1.14
C GLU A 171 50.99 -9.72 0.27
N LEU A 172 50.08 -9.01 0.94
CA LEU A 172 49.59 -9.39 2.26
C LEU A 172 48.80 -10.69 2.24
N GLU A 173 47.98 -10.93 1.22
CA GLU A 173 47.27 -12.18 0.99
C GLU A 173 48.24 -13.34 0.77
N ALA A 174 49.29 -13.14 -0.02
CA ALA A 174 50.33 -14.15 -0.24
C ALA A 174 51.07 -14.48 1.06
N ARG A 175 51.48 -13.46 1.82
CA ARG A 175 52.11 -13.65 3.14
C ARG A 175 51.18 -14.36 4.12
N ALA A 176 49.88 -14.03 4.11
CA ALA A 176 48.89 -14.71 4.94
C ALA A 176 48.77 -16.18 4.56
N ARG A 177 48.70 -16.51 3.26
CA ARG A 177 48.68 -17.90 2.78
C ARG A 177 49.97 -18.66 3.13
N GLU A 178 51.13 -18.03 3.03
CA GLU A 178 52.41 -18.64 3.42
C GLU A 178 52.45 -18.96 4.92
N VAL A 179 52.04 -18.01 5.77
CA VAL A 179 51.94 -18.23 7.23
C VAL A 179 50.92 -19.32 7.56
N GLN A 180 49.78 -19.36 6.86
CA GLN A 180 48.78 -20.42 7.04
C GLN A 180 49.34 -21.79 6.65
N LYS A 181 50.04 -21.91 5.51
CA LYS A 181 50.70 -23.15 5.08
C LYS A 181 51.79 -23.59 6.06
N LEU A 182 52.59 -22.66 6.57
CA LEU A 182 53.64 -22.95 7.56
C LEU A 182 53.07 -23.43 8.90
N LYS A 183 52.00 -22.79 9.39
CA LYS A 183 51.43 -23.10 10.71
C LYS A 183 50.48 -24.30 10.70
N PHE A 184 49.72 -24.47 9.63
CA PHE A 184 48.61 -25.45 9.58
C PHE A 184 48.78 -26.51 8.49
N GLY A 185 49.80 -26.43 7.64
CA GLY A 185 50.05 -27.38 6.53
C GLY A 185 49.07 -27.27 5.35
N GLN A 186 47.97 -26.52 5.52
CA GLN A 186 46.93 -26.28 4.53
C GLN A 186 46.45 -24.82 4.62
N GLU A 187 45.90 -24.27 3.54
CA GLU A 187 45.17 -22.99 3.59
C GLU A 187 43.92 -23.21 4.44
N VAL A 188 43.91 -22.62 5.65
CA VAL A 188 42.77 -22.68 6.56
C VAL A 188 41.76 -21.65 6.08
N ASP A 189 40.64 -22.14 5.56
CA ASP A 189 39.47 -21.31 5.32
C ASP A 189 38.87 -20.93 6.68
N LEU A 190 39.20 -19.71 7.13
CA LEU A 190 38.78 -19.19 8.43
C LEU A 190 37.25 -19.08 8.52
N GLU A 191 36.55 -18.88 7.39
CA GLU A 191 35.09 -18.86 7.38
C GLU A 191 34.51 -20.27 7.59
N VAL A 192 35.15 -21.29 7.02
CA VAL A 192 34.76 -22.68 7.25
C VAL A 192 35.12 -23.11 8.67
N LEU A 193 36.25 -22.69 9.23
CA LEU A 193 36.61 -22.99 10.61
C LEU A 193 35.64 -22.34 11.61
N GLU A 194 35.18 -21.11 11.34
CA GLU A 194 34.16 -20.40 12.11
C GLU A 194 32.76 -21.03 11.95
N ARG A 195 32.46 -21.65 10.78
CA ARG A 195 31.24 -22.45 10.57
C ARG A 195 31.32 -23.86 11.16
N MET A 196 32.51 -24.44 11.23
CA MET A 196 32.78 -25.80 11.73
C MET A 196 33.02 -25.84 13.24
N SER A 197 33.31 -24.72 13.90
CA SER A 197 33.01 -24.60 15.32
C SER A 197 31.51 -24.74 15.47
N VAL A 198 31.06 -25.97 15.72
CA VAL A 198 29.67 -26.37 15.84
C VAL A 198 29.04 -25.51 16.93
N ASN A 199 28.43 -24.41 16.53
CA ASN A 199 27.59 -23.64 17.41
C ASN A 199 26.30 -24.45 17.52
N ARG A 200 26.27 -25.45 18.41
CA ARG A 200 25.14 -26.37 18.61
C ARG A 200 23.84 -25.60 18.80
N ALA A 201 23.93 -24.44 19.47
CA ALA A 201 22.84 -23.49 19.63
C ALA A 201 22.34 -22.91 18.30
N ALA A 202 23.20 -22.67 17.31
CA ALA A 202 22.79 -22.16 16.00
C ALA A 202 22.08 -23.23 15.15
N GLU A 203 22.49 -24.49 15.23
CA GLU A 203 21.78 -25.60 14.59
C GLU A 203 20.44 -25.89 15.29
N GLU A 204 20.41 -25.85 16.63
CA GLU A 204 19.17 -25.96 17.41
C GLU A 204 18.21 -24.80 17.09
N LEU A 205 18.69 -23.54 16.98
CA LEU A 205 17.87 -22.41 16.55
C LEU A 205 17.34 -22.56 15.12
N ARG A 206 18.16 -23.09 14.20
CA ARG A 206 17.72 -23.33 12.80
C ARG A 206 16.62 -24.37 12.74
N GLU A 207 16.71 -25.44 13.53
CA GLU A 207 15.66 -26.46 13.59
C GLU A 207 14.40 -25.91 14.26
N GLN A 208 14.52 -25.12 15.32
CA GLN A 208 13.38 -24.42 15.93
C GLN A 208 12.71 -23.45 14.93
N LEU A 209 13.49 -22.66 14.20
CA LEU A 209 12.98 -21.76 13.16
C LEU A 209 12.23 -22.55 12.08
N ARG A 210 12.78 -23.69 11.66
CA ARG A 210 12.16 -24.59 10.67
C ARG A 210 10.82 -25.14 11.15
N GLN A 211 10.74 -25.55 12.42
CA GLN A 211 9.49 -26.04 13.02
C GLN A 211 8.43 -24.95 13.12
N VAL A 212 8.83 -23.73 13.52
CA VAL A 212 7.94 -22.57 13.57
C VAL A 212 7.46 -22.18 12.17
N ASP A 213 8.33 -22.17 11.16
CA ASP A 213 7.97 -21.89 9.78
C ASP A 213 7.00 -22.93 9.22
N GLU A 214 7.20 -24.22 9.52
CA GLU A 214 6.27 -25.28 9.13
C GLU A 214 4.90 -25.15 9.82
N ALA A 215 4.86 -24.78 11.10
CA ALA A 215 3.62 -24.51 11.83
C ALA A 215 2.88 -23.30 11.24
N ASN A 216 3.58 -22.18 11.07
CA ASN A 216 3.05 -20.97 10.46
C ASN A 216 2.54 -21.22 9.04
N ALA A 217 3.26 -22.02 8.24
CA ALA A 217 2.83 -22.38 6.89
C ALA A 217 1.55 -23.23 6.90
N LYS A 218 1.35 -24.10 7.89
CA LYS A 218 0.10 -24.87 8.05
C LYS A 218 -1.06 -23.95 8.44
N GLU A 219 -0.86 -23.05 9.39
CA GLU A 219 -1.86 -22.07 9.79
C GLU A 219 -2.25 -21.16 8.62
N LEU A 220 -1.28 -20.64 7.87
CA LEU A 220 -1.53 -19.79 6.70
C LEU A 220 -2.35 -20.53 5.63
N ARG A 221 -2.11 -21.83 5.42
CA ARG A 221 -2.92 -22.65 4.51
C ARG A 221 -4.35 -22.85 5.01
N ALA A 222 -4.53 -23.06 6.32
CA ALA A 222 -5.85 -23.18 6.92
C ALA A 222 -6.65 -21.86 6.77
N TRP A 223 -6.03 -20.73 7.08
CA TRP A 223 -6.64 -19.41 6.93
C TRP A 223 -6.95 -19.08 5.47
N LYS A 224 -6.06 -19.40 4.53
CA LYS A 224 -6.34 -19.24 3.08
C LYS A 224 -7.55 -20.06 2.64
N LYS A 225 -7.65 -21.32 3.09
CA LYS A 225 -8.80 -22.17 2.78
C LYS A 225 -10.11 -21.59 3.33
N GLN A 226 -10.09 -21.03 4.55
CA GLN A 226 -11.25 -20.37 5.14
C GLN A 226 -11.61 -19.07 4.38
N LEU A 227 -10.61 -18.30 3.95
CA LEU A 227 -10.81 -17.11 3.14
C LEU A 227 -11.44 -17.45 1.79
N ASP A 228 -10.95 -18.50 1.13
CA ASP A 228 -11.48 -18.98 -0.15
C ASP A 228 -12.93 -19.47 -0.01
N SER A 229 -13.28 -20.20 1.06
CA SER A 229 -14.66 -20.62 1.32
C SER A 229 -15.58 -19.41 1.59
N ALA A 230 -15.14 -18.46 2.41
CA ALA A 230 -15.92 -17.25 2.69
C ALA A 230 -16.11 -16.38 1.45
N ALA A 231 -15.07 -16.26 0.60
CA ALA A 231 -15.16 -15.56 -0.67
C ALA A 231 -16.12 -16.24 -1.65
N ALA A 232 -16.13 -17.58 -1.69
CA ALA A 232 -17.08 -18.34 -2.50
C ALA A 232 -18.52 -18.15 -2.03
N GLU A 233 -18.77 -18.18 -0.72
CA GLU A 233 -20.08 -17.91 -0.12
C GLU A 233 -20.57 -16.49 -0.46
N LEU A 234 -19.70 -15.49 -0.33
CA LEU A 234 -20.03 -14.11 -0.68
C LEU A 234 -20.32 -13.97 -2.18
N SER A 235 -19.53 -14.63 -3.04
CA SER A 235 -19.75 -14.63 -4.49
C SER A 235 -21.11 -15.25 -4.85
N GLN A 236 -21.46 -16.37 -4.21
CA GLN A 236 -22.75 -17.02 -4.43
C GLN A 236 -23.91 -16.15 -3.94
N ALA A 237 -23.81 -15.59 -2.73
CA ALA A 237 -24.83 -14.68 -2.20
C ALA A 237 -25.00 -13.43 -3.07
N THR A 238 -23.92 -12.92 -3.65
CA THR A 238 -23.96 -11.78 -4.58
C THR A 238 -24.69 -12.17 -5.86
N LYS A 239 -24.37 -13.32 -6.46
CA LYS A 239 -25.07 -13.84 -7.64
C LYS A 239 -26.57 -14.03 -7.38
N ASP A 240 -26.92 -14.69 -6.28
CA ASP A 240 -28.32 -14.90 -5.90
C ASP A 240 -29.08 -13.58 -5.68
N ASN A 241 -28.40 -12.55 -5.19
CA ASN A 241 -28.98 -11.21 -5.03
C ASN A 241 -29.16 -10.52 -6.39
N THR A 242 -28.16 -10.60 -7.27
CA THR A 242 -28.28 -10.11 -8.65
C THR A 242 -29.44 -10.77 -9.39
N ASP A 243 -29.58 -12.10 -9.31
CA ASP A 243 -30.68 -12.85 -9.93
C ASP A 243 -32.05 -12.41 -9.39
N LYS A 244 -32.14 -12.17 -8.07
CA LYS A 244 -33.37 -11.64 -7.45
C LYS A 244 -33.67 -10.21 -7.92
N LEU A 245 -32.67 -9.34 -8.04
CA LEU A 245 -32.84 -7.98 -8.54
C LEU A 245 -33.27 -7.97 -10.01
N GLU A 246 -32.68 -8.83 -10.84
CA GLU A 246 -33.12 -9.02 -12.23
C GLU A 246 -34.58 -9.48 -12.27
N ARG A 247 -34.95 -10.46 -11.43
CA ARG A 247 -36.34 -10.93 -11.35
C ARG A 247 -37.30 -9.85 -10.89
N VAL A 248 -36.90 -9.02 -9.93
CA VAL A 248 -37.68 -7.85 -9.49
C VAL A 248 -37.84 -6.87 -10.65
N ALA A 249 -36.76 -6.55 -11.36
CA ALA A 249 -36.82 -5.64 -12.51
C ALA A 249 -37.76 -6.16 -13.61
N GLU A 250 -37.72 -7.46 -13.93
CA GLU A 250 -38.64 -8.11 -14.87
C GLU A 250 -40.10 -8.00 -14.42
N LEU A 251 -40.37 -8.29 -13.14
CA LEU A 251 -41.71 -8.23 -12.56
C LEU A 251 -42.24 -6.79 -12.52
N THR A 252 -41.41 -5.81 -12.17
CA THR A 252 -41.77 -4.38 -12.21
C THR A 252 -42.06 -3.93 -13.64
N ALA A 253 -41.26 -4.35 -14.62
CA ALA A 253 -41.54 -4.06 -16.02
C ALA A 253 -42.86 -4.68 -16.49
N ARG A 254 -43.16 -5.92 -16.07
CA ARG A 254 -44.44 -6.59 -16.35
C ARG A 254 -45.61 -5.89 -15.66
N GLN A 255 -45.45 -5.47 -14.41
CA GLN A 255 -46.44 -4.71 -13.66
C GLN A 255 -46.77 -3.40 -14.39
N HIS A 256 -45.77 -2.61 -14.77
CA HIS A 256 -46.00 -1.35 -15.50
C HIS A 256 -46.67 -1.57 -16.86
N ARG A 257 -46.35 -2.65 -17.57
CA ARG A 257 -47.06 -3.02 -18.81
C ARG A 257 -48.54 -3.31 -18.54
N LEU A 258 -48.83 -4.13 -17.53
CA LEU A 258 -50.20 -4.46 -17.14
C LEU A 258 -50.97 -3.25 -16.61
N GLU A 259 -50.33 -2.36 -15.83
CA GLU A 259 -50.93 -1.10 -15.37
C GLU A 259 -51.25 -0.17 -16.55
N LYS A 260 -50.37 -0.10 -17.54
CA LYS A 260 -50.61 0.66 -18.77
C LYS A 260 -51.78 0.08 -19.58
N GLU A 261 -51.82 -1.25 -19.73
CA GLU A 261 -52.93 -1.95 -20.37
C GLU A 261 -54.24 -1.75 -19.60
N LEU A 262 -54.23 -1.92 -18.27
CA LEU A 262 -55.40 -1.74 -17.41
C LEU A 262 -55.90 -0.30 -17.40
N ASN A 263 -55.01 0.69 -17.30
CA ASN A 263 -55.42 2.10 -17.40
C ASN A 263 -56.01 2.40 -18.79
N SER A 264 -55.49 1.79 -19.85
CA SER A 264 -56.06 1.93 -21.20
C SER A 264 -57.44 1.27 -21.32
N THR A 265 -57.65 0.09 -20.72
CA THR A 265 -58.94 -0.61 -20.76
C THR A 265 -59.95 0.03 -19.81
N GLN A 266 -59.55 0.45 -18.62
CA GLN A 266 -60.38 1.19 -17.68
C GLN A 266 -60.79 2.54 -18.24
N SER A 267 -59.90 3.26 -18.95
CA SER A 267 -60.28 4.46 -19.69
C SER A 267 -61.31 4.19 -20.78
N ARG A 268 -61.34 2.98 -21.38
CA ARG A 268 -62.33 2.57 -22.39
C ARG A 268 -63.64 2.06 -21.77
N VAL A 269 -63.60 1.42 -20.61
CA VAL A 269 -64.78 0.89 -19.90
C VAL A 269 -65.50 1.99 -19.12
N VAL A 270 -64.80 3.01 -18.59
CA VAL A 270 -65.45 4.16 -17.93
C VAL A 270 -66.29 4.97 -18.93
N THR A 271 -65.98 4.91 -20.23
CA THR A 271 -66.81 5.53 -21.27
C THR A 271 -68.04 4.70 -21.68
N GLU A 272 -68.09 3.41 -21.36
CA GLU A 272 -69.18 2.51 -21.74
C GLU A 272 -69.73 1.76 -20.51
N VAL A 273 -70.84 2.29 -19.99
CA VAL A 273 -71.80 1.57 -19.12
C VAL A 273 -71.33 1.31 -17.67
N GLY A 274 -71.44 2.33 -16.82
CA GLY A 274 -71.53 2.15 -15.38
C GLY A 274 -72.99 2.02 -14.92
N PRO A 275 -73.44 0.90 -14.32
CA PRO A 275 -74.73 0.85 -13.63
C PRO A 275 -74.70 1.87 -12.48
N SER A 276 -75.79 2.63 -12.29
CA SER A 276 -75.87 3.77 -11.36
C SER A 276 -75.17 3.48 -10.04
N LYS A 277 -74.23 4.35 -9.65
CA LYS A 277 -73.43 4.27 -8.41
C LYS A 277 -74.28 3.96 -7.16
N GLU A 278 -75.55 4.37 -7.18
CA GLU A 278 -76.52 4.12 -6.12
C GLU A 278 -76.90 2.65 -5.98
N LYS A 279 -77.07 1.90 -7.08
CA LYS A 279 -77.34 0.45 -7.04
C LYS A 279 -76.15 -0.31 -6.45
N MET A 280 -74.93 0.03 -6.88
CA MET A 280 -73.72 -0.56 -6.31
C MET A 280 -73.56 -0.23 -4.82
N LYS A 281 -73.93 0.98 -4.39
CA LYS A 281 -73.89 1.37 -2.98
C LYS A 281 -74.92 0.58 -2.16
N ALA A 282 -76.14 0.43 -2.66
CA ALA A 282 -77.19 -0.36 -2.02
C ALA A 282 -76.82 -1.84 -1.92
N GLU A 283 -76.32 -2.45 -3.01
CA GLU A 283 -75.83 -3.83 -3.01
C GLU A 283 -74.64 -4.00 -2.04
N ARG A 284 -73.72 -3.03 -2.00
CA ARG A 284 -72.62 -3.04 -1.03
C ARG A 284 -73.11 -2.95 0.41
N GLU A 285 -74.09 -2.11 0.71
CA GLU A 285 -74.68 -2.01 2.04
C GLU A 285 -75.41 -3.30 2.44
N GLN A 286 -76.13 -3.93 1.51
CA GLN A 286 -76.75 -5.25 1.72
C GLN A 286 -75.70 -6.33 2.00
N LEU A 287 -74.62 -6.38 1.22
CA LEU A 287 -73.52 -7.32 1.42
C LEU A 287 -72.80 -7.08 2.75
N VAL A 288 -72.57 -5.82 3.14
CA VAL A 288 -71.98 -5.48 4.45
C VAL A 288 -72.91 -5.90 5.60
N SER A 289 -74.21 -5.73 5.45
CA SER A 289 -75.20 -6.21 6.42
C SER A 289 -75.16 -7.73 6.55
N LEU A 290 -75.12 -8.45 5.42
CA LEU A 290 -75.02 -9.91 5.38
C LEU A 290 -73.74 -10.40 6.07
N VAL A 291 -72.59 -9.78 5.77
CA VAL A 291 -71.30 -10.12 6.39
C VAL A 291 -71.34 -9.88 7.91
N LYS A 292 -71.98 -8.79 8.37
CA LYS A 292 -72.16 -8.55 9.81
C LYS A 292 -73.05 -9.60 10.46
N LEU A 293 -74.10 -10.05 9.78
CA LEU A 293 -74.97 -11.11 10.27
C LEU A 293 -74.20 -12.43 10.38
N GLN A 294 -73.50 -12.82 9.31
CA GLN A 294 -72.66 -14.03 9.28
C GLN A 294 -71.52 -13.99 10.29
N ALA A 295 -70.93 -12.82 10.55
CA ALA A 295 -69.91 -12.66 11.59
C ALA A 295 -70.48 -12.92 12.99
N ARG A 296 -71.70 -12.44 13.28
CA ARG A 296 -72.40 -12.74 14.54
C ARG A 296 -72.76 -14.21 14.66
N GLU A 297 -73.23 -14.84 13.57
CA GLU A 297 -73.48 -16.29 13.54
C GLU A 297 -72.19 -17.08 13.78
N MET A 298 -71.07 -16.69 13.15
CA MET A 298 -69.77 -17.30 13.41
C MET A 298 -69.31 -17.11 14.86
N GLU A 299 -69.57 -15.97 15.49
CA GLU A 299 -69.27 -15.74 16.90
C GLU A 299 -70.14 -16.59 17.82
N ALA A 300 -71.44 -16.71 17.53
CA ALA A 300 -72.36 -17.58 18.27
C ALA A 300 -71.92 -19.06 18.16
N LEU A 301 -71.61 -19.53 16.94
CA LEU A 301 -71.08 -20.87 16.72
C LEU A 301 -69.72 -21.08 17.40
N LYS A 302 -68.82 -20.08 17.38
CA LYS A 302 -67.56 -20.15 18.13
C LYS A 302 -67.78 -20.21 19.64
N ALA A 303 -68.78 -19.51 20.17
CA ALA A 303 -69.13 -19.56 21.59
C ALA A 303 -69.72 -20.92 21.96
N GLU A 304 -70.59 -21.49 21.13
CA GLU A 304 -71.11 -22.85 21.29
C GLU A 304 -69.98 -23.89 21.24
N ILE A 305 -69.09 -23.82 20.24
CA ILE A 305 -67.88 -24.66 20.15
C ILE A 305 -67.00 -24.49 21.39
N ASN A 306 -66.83 -23.28 21.91
CA ASN A 306 -66.04 -23.04 23.13
C ASN A 306 -66.72 -23.57 24.40
N MET A 307 -68.06 -23.53 24.50
CA MET A 307 -68.80 -24.19 25.57
C MET A 307 -68.67 -25.71 25.49
N LEU A 308 -68.79 -26.28 24.29
CA LEU A 308 -68.56 -27.71 24.04
C LEU A 308 -67.10 -28.12 24.29
N ARG A 309 -66.12 -27.22 24.09
CA ARG A 309 -64.68 -27.47 24.33
C ARG A 309 -64.23 -27.35 25.80
N ARG A 310 -64.93 -26.62 26.68
CA ARG A 310 -64.41 -26.26 28.02
C ARG A 310 -65.00 -26.98 29.23
N LYS A 311 -65.87 -27.99 29.05
CA LYS A 311 -66.19 -28.97 30.11
C LYS A 311 -66.43 -30.37 29.53
N GLY A 312 -65.44 -31.25 29.59
CA GLY A 312 -65.76 -32.65 29.85
C GLY A 312 -66.12 -32.76 31.34
N GLY A 313 -67.21 -33.39 31.78
CA GLY A 313 -68.36 -33.90 31.08
C GLY A 313 -69.40 -34.29 32.12
N HIS A 314 -70.67 -34.01 31.85
CA HIS A 314 -71.71 -34.95 32.24
C HIS A 314 -72.75 -34.97 31.14
N VAL A 315 -72.75 -36.10 30.45
CA VAL A 315 -73.91 -36.66 29.77
C VAL A 315 -75.02 -36.72 30.81
N TYR A 316 -75.90 -35.71 30.83
CA TYR A 316 -77.28 -36.02 31.16
C TYR A 316 -77.87 -36.61 29.89
N THR A 317 -78.02 -37.94 29.93
CA THR A 317 -79.02 -38.64 29.14
C THR A 317 -80.32 -37.83 29.09
N PRO A 318 -80.81 -37.43 27.91
CA PRO A 318 -82.24 -37.37 27.72
C PRO A 318 -82.69 -38.82 27.63
N ALA A 319 -83.26 -39.33 28.73
CA ALA A 319 -84.17 -40.45 28.66
C ALA A 319 -85.39 -40.06 27.79
N PRO A 320 -86.13 -41.04 27.30
CA PRO A 320 -86.18 -41.48 25.91
C PRO A 320 -87.18 -40.71 25.05
N ARG A 321 -87.04 -40.93 23.74
CA ARG A 321 -88.02 -40.61 22.69
C ARG A 321 -89.43 -41.07 23.09
N PRO A 322 -90.48 -40.29 22.84
CA PRO A 322 -91.75 -40.86 22.41
C PRO A 322 -91.53 -41.47 21.02
N GLY A 323 -91.85 -42.76 20.89
CA GLY A 323 -91.90 -43.45 19.62
C GLY A 323 -92.95 -42.88 18.67
N PRO A 324 -93.05 -43.45 17.46
CA PRO A 324 -93.91 -42.95 16.41
C PRO A 324 -95.38 -43.26 16.69
N GLN A 325 -96.23 -42.29 16.40
CA GLN A 325 -97.53 -42.46 15.73
C GLN A 325 -97.84 -41.18 14.96
#